data_AF-A0ABD0BGE5-F1
#
_entry.id   AF-A0ABD0BGE5-F1
#
_cell.length_a   1.000
_cell.length_b   1.000
_cell.length_c   1.000
_cell.angle_alpha   90.00
_cell.angle_beta   90.00
_cell.angle_gamma   90.00
#
_symmetry.space_group_name_H-M   'P 1'
#
loop_
_entity.id
_entity.type
_entity.pdbx_description
1 polymer ?
#
loop_
_entity_poly.entity_id
_entity_poly.type
_entity_poly.pdbx_seq_one_letter_code
_entity_poly.pdbx_strand_id
1 'polypeptide(L)'
;MKNNRILSLTISALATASVFTASSLAATSPLVTAVASAQTHDAMPGNYMINKADDSNEHISELKSLVSVAKMRHLYHAASGEQKYENYVGASPEVRRAHEESENACYLAKARVALAILKVEGDVEARTLDLSRVGIDLDESEKALPVLKKMEEKYRELALFTESANPDKAKISNTYKIATNGVDGLERVIKKLKAKEEAYEFDAYSILDWNVQDRFIKKIKAEHHMGEAEDQLVASKIDKPEDIKKDEILKVARENQEKLLKKHGGSDIPTPKPQEKPETPKEDAKPAPEKPKAESDKPKVDTENKAPETKDQDKDKVPPAKSPQISWSPTTWPAWLKAIVSLGGVGLLAGLVHILLPFLPR
;
A
#
# COMPACT_ATOMS: atom_id res chain seq x y z
N MET A 1 -84.63 18.87 -6.77
CA MET A 1 -84.72 18.71 -8.24
C MET A 1 -83.45 19.22 -8.88
N LYS A 2 -82.84 18.41 -9.74
CA LYS A 2 -82.10 18.70 -10.98
C LYS A 2 -81.16 19.94 -11.09
N ASN A 3 -79.92 19.60 -11.47
CA ASN A 3 -79.13 20.11 -12.61
C ASN A 3 -78.29 21.40 -12.41
N ASN A 4 -76.96 21.27 -12.56
CA ASN A 4 -76.12 21.72 -13.70
C ASN A 4 -75.85 23.24 -13.68
N ARG A 5 -74.70 23.80 -14.09
CA ARG A 5 -73.42 23.37 -14.65
C ARG A 5 -72.56 24.66 -14.73
N ILE A 6 -71.24 24.49 -14.63
CA ILE A 6 -70.17 25.12 -15.44
C ILE A 6 -70.10 26.66 -15.53
N LEU A 7 -68.93 27.19 -15.18
CA LEU A 7 -68.25 28.16 -16.04
C LEU A 7 -66.73 27.95 -16.00
N SER A 8 -66.21 27.64 -17.19
CA SER A 8 -64.81 27.47 -17.54
C SER A 8 -64.08 28.82 -17.59
N LEU A 9 -62.79 28.83 -17.27
CA LEU A 9 -61.88 29.90 -17.65
C LEU A 9 -60.69 29.32 -18.43
N THR A 10 -60.76 29.55 -19.74
CA THR A 10 -59.76 29.35 -20.78
C THR A 10 -58.56 30.27 -20.58
N ILE A 11 -57.34 29.74 -20.67
CA ILE A 11 -56.15 30.52 -21.01
C ILE A 11 -55.44 29.80 -22.17
N SER A 12 -55.32 30.53 -23.27
CA SER A 12 -54.79 30.11 -24.56
C SER A 12 -53.29 29.83 -24.54
N ALA A 13 -52.90 28.81 -25.28
CA ALA A 13 -51.54 28.54 -25.70
C ALA A 13 -51.07 29.59 -26.73
N LEU A 14 -49.80 29.98 -26.66
CA LEU A 14 -49.08 30.50 -27.82
C LEU A 14 -47.76 29.74 -27.94
N ALA A 15 -47.72 28.85 -28.93
CA ALA A 15 -46.54 28.15 -29.36
C ALA A 15 -45.74 29.04 -30.31
N THR A 16 -44.48 29.28 -30.00
CA THR A 16 -43.49 29.75 -30.99
C THR A 16 -42.46 28.64 -31.16
N ALA A 17 -42.61 27.90 -32.25
CA ALA A 17 -41.61 27.00 -32.77
C ALA A 17 -40.48 27.84 -33.39
N SER A 18 -39.27 27.67 -32.89
CA SER A 18 -38.05 28.18 -33.53
C SER A 18 -37.25 26.99 -34.03
N VAL A 19 -37.00 27.03 -35.33
CA VAL A 19 -36.50 25.99 -36.22
C VAL A 19 -35.09 25.53 -35.83
N PHE A 20 -34.91 24.21 -35.82
CA PHE A 20 -33.63 23.52 -35.80
C PHE A 20 -32.80 23.89 -37.05
N THR A 21 -31.70 24.59 -36.87
CA THR A 21 -30.55 24.49 -37.77
C THR A 21 -29.54 23.55 -37.14
N ALA A 22 -29.48 22.33 -37.68
CA ALA A 22 -28.45 21.35 -37.39
C ALA A 22 -27.10 21.86 -37.91
N SER A 23 -26.23 22.26 -36.98
CA SER A 23 -24.78 22.25 -37.21
C SER A 23 -24.21 21.07 -36.44
N SER A 24 -23.93 20.01 -37.20
CA SER A 24 -23.07 18.92 -36.77
C SER A 24 -21.67 19.45 -36.47
N LEU A 25 -21.20 19.36 -35.22
CA LEU A 25 -19.80 19.13 -34.86
C LEU A 25 -19.63 19.01 -33.35
N ALA A 26 -18.81 18.04 -32.97
CA ALA A 26 -18.33 17.69 -31.62
C ALA A 26 -19.35 17.00 -30.70
N ALA A 27 -19.41 15.67 -30.84
CA ALA A 27 -19.68 14.77 -29.73
C ALA A 27 -18.57 14.95 -28.68
N THR A 28 -18.74 15.89 -27.75
CA THR A 28 -17.96 15.91 -26.51
C THR A 28 -18.56 14.88 -25.58
N SER A 29 -17.69 13.96 -25.16
CA SER A 29 -17.86 12.83 -24.25
C SER A 29 -18.98 12.94 -23.22
N PRO A 30 -19.64 11.82 -22.86
CA PRO A 30 -20.59 11.84 -21.77
C PRO A 30 -19.86 12.27 -20.50
N LEU A 31 -20.28 13.42 -19.96
CA LEU A 31 -19.98 13.79 -18.59
C LEU A 31 -20.39 12.60 -17.72
N VAL A 32 -19.39 11.93 -17.17
CA VAL A 32 -19.57 11.02 -16.03
C VAL A 32 -20.23 11.87 -14.96
N THR A 33 -21.53 11.65 -14.71
CA THR A 33 -22.21 12.11 -13.51
C THR A 33 -21.49 11.48 -12.32
N ALA A 34 -20.53 12.23 -11.77
CA ALA A 34 -19.91 11.92 -10.51
C ALA A 34 -20.99 11.99 -9.43
N VAL A 35 -21.51 10.83 -9.03
CA VAL A 35 -22.25 10.72 -7.78
C VAL A 35 -21.23 10.96 -6.69
N ALA A 36 -21.22 12.20 -6.16
CA ALA A 36 -20.44 12.55 -4.99
C ALA A 36 -21.08 11.90 -3.75
N SER A 37 -20.96 10.58 -3.62
CA SER A 37 -21.03 9.95 -2.30
C SER A 37 -19.75 10.32 -1.59
N ALA A 38 -19.84 11.12 -0.53
CA ALA A 38 -18.70 11.40 0.32
C ALA A 38 -18.17 10.06 0.86
N GLN A 39 -17.03 9.61 0.33
CA GLN A 39 -16.30 8.49 0.89
C GLN A 39 -16.00 8.81 2.36
N THR A 40 -16.22 7.85 3.27
CA THR A 40 -15.82 8.02 4.68
C THR A 40 -14.32 8.34 4.74
N HIS A 41 -13.87 9.04 5.80
CA HIS A 41 -12.46 9.40 5.97
C HIS A 41 -11.50 8.19 5.96
N ASP A 42 -12.02 7.00 6.26
CA ASP A 42 -11.28 5.75 6.25
C ASP A 42 -11.29 5.06 4.88
N ALA A 43 -12.28 5.29 4.02
CA ALA A 43 -12.34 4.65 2.71
C ALA A 43 -11.06 4.90 1.90
N MET A 44 -10.66 3.90 1.10
CA MET A 44 -9.50 4.02 0.23
C MET A 44 -9.71 5.19 -0.73
N PRO A 45 -8.84 6.23 -0.70
CA PRO A 45 -9.04 7.42 -1.51
C PRO A 45 -9.07 7.05 -2.99
N GLY A 46 -10.09 7.49 -3.73
CA GLY A 46 -10.15 7.29 -5.19
C GLY A 46 -9.59 8.45 -6.02
N ASN A 47 -9.31 9.59 -5.38
CA ASN A 47 -8.95 10.85 -6.03
C ASN A 47 -7.48 11.19 -5.73
N TYR A 48 -6.59 10.82 -6.64
CA TYR A 48 -5.15 11.05 -6.56
C TYR A 48 -4.71 12.15 -7.51
N MET A 49 -3.59 12.79 -7.19
CA MET A 49 -2.85 13.59 -8.15
C MET A 49 -2.16 12.64 -9.14
N ILE A 50 -2.44 12.82 -10.43
CA ILE A 50 -1.85 12.06 -11.53
C ILE A 50 -1.61 13.02 -12.70
N ASN A 51 -0.35 13.33 -12.95
CA ASN A 51 0.07 14.15 -14.09
C ASN A 51 0.32 13.26 -15.30
N LYS A 52 -0.73 12.96 -16.07
CA LYS A 52 -0.66 11.99 -17.18
C LYS A 52 0.36 12.39 -18.25
N ALA A 53 1.21 11.45 -18.64
CA ALA A 53 2.01 11.54 -19.85
C ALA A 53 1.16 11.32 -21.12
N ASP A 54 1.69 11.69 -22.28
CA ASP A 54 0.99 11.58 -23.57
C ASP A 54 0.61 10.13 -23.92
N ASP A 55 1.46 9.18 -23.56
CA ASP A 55 1.31 7.72 -23.73
C ASP A 55 0.66 7.03 -22.52
N SER A 56 0.11 7.80 -21.56
CA SER A 56 -0.47 7.27 -20.31
C SER A 56 -1.54 6.19 -20.49
N ASN A 57 -2.22 6.16 -21.63
CA ASN A 57 -3.26 5.17 -21.94
C ASN A 57 -2.75 3.72 -21.89
N GLU A 58 -1.46 3.48 -22.12
CA GLU A 58 -0.85 2.14 -22.03
C GLU A 58 -0.84 1.58 -20.59
N HIS A 59 -0.88 2.46 -19.58
CA HIS A 59 -0.74 2.08 -18.16
C HIS A 59 -2.00 2.30 -17.33
N ILE A 60 -3.02 2.97 -17.87
CA ILE A 60 -4.26 3.29 -17.14
C ILE A 60 -5.02 2.03 -16.72
N SER A 61 -5.01 0.96 -17.53
CA SER A 61 -5.70 -0.30 -17.21
C SER A 61 -5.05 -1.01 -16.02
N GLU A 62 -3.71 -1.07 -15.97
CA GLU A 62 -2.94 -1.59 -14.84
C GLU A 62 -3.26 -0.80 -13.56
N LEU A 63 -3.21 0.54 -13.63
CA LEU A 63 -3.56 1.41 -12.49
C LEU A 63 -4.99 1.16 -11.98
N LYS A 64 -6.00 1.14 -12.87
CA LYS A 64 -7.40 0.93 -12.46
C LYS A 64 -7.61 -0.44 -11.81
N SER A 65 -6.93 -1.47 -12.34
CA SER A 65 -7.00 -2.82 -11.80
C SER A 65 -6.38 -2.89 -10.40
N LEU A 66 -5.18 -2.33 -10.22
CA LEU A 66 -4.51 -2.28 -8.93
C LEU A 66 -5.25 -1.44 -7.90
N VAL A 67 -5.90 -0.33 -8.31
CA VAL A 67 -6.77 0.46 -7.43
C VAL A 67 -7.97 -0.36 -6.95
N SER A 68 -8.57 -1.18 -7.83
CA SER A 68 -9.70 -2.04 -7.46
C SER A 68 -9.29 -3.09 -6.43
N VAL A 69 -8.11 -3.72 -6.60
CA VAL A 69 -7.55 -4.65 -5.61
C VAL A 69 -7.22 -3.93 -4.30
N ALA A 70 -6.63 -2.74 -4.36
CA ALA A 70 -6.30 -1.95 -3.16
C ALA A 70 -7.55 -1.58 -2.35
N LYS A 71 -8.67 -1.24 -3.01
CA LYS A 71 -9.96 -1.00 -2.34
C LYS A 71 -10.49 -2.26 -1.64
N MET A 72 -10.41 -3.42 -2.28
CA MET A 72 -10.84 -4.68 -1.66
C MET A 72 -9.95 -5.07 -0.48
N ARG A 73 -8.62 -4.94 -0.60
CA ARG A 73 -7.71 -5.19 0.52
C ARG A 73 -7.90 -4.19 1.65
N HIS A 74 -8.22 -2.93 1.33
CA HIS A 74 -8.60 -1.93 2.32
C HIS A 74 -9.92 -2.26 3.04
N LEU A 75 -10.92 -2.79 2.32
CA LEU A 75 -12.16 -3.30 2.91
C LEU A 75 -11.88 -4.36 3.99
N TYR A 76 -11.05 -5.36 3.70
CA TYR A 76 -10.70 -6.40 4.67
C TYR A 76 -9.83 -5.87 5.83
N HIS A 77 -8.93 -4.93 5.56
CA HIS A 77 -8.16 -4.25 6.60
C HIS A 77 -9.06 -3.45 7.56
N ALA A 78 -9.96 -2.62 7.04
CA ALA A 78 -10.89 -1.86 7.86
C ALA A 78 -11.85 -2.79 8.64
N ALA A 79 -12.38 -3.83 8.00
CA ALA A 79 -13.30 -4.77 8.65
C ALA A 79 -12.61 -5.58 9.77
N SER A 80 -11.39 -6.06 9.54
CA SER A 80 -10.59 -6.73 10.58
C SER A 80 -10.17 -5.76 11.70
N GLY A 81 -9.97 -4.47 11.37
CA GLY A 81 -9.74 -3.41 12.34
C GLY A 81 -10.93 -3.22 13.27
N GLU A 82 -12.12 -3.03 12.72
CA GLU A 82 -13.34 -2.93 13.53
C GLU A 82 -13.55 -4.17 14.41
N GLN A 83 -13.34 -5.37 13.86
CA GLN A 83 -13.45 -6.61 14.62
C GLN A 83 -12.44 -6.67 15.77
N LYS A 84 -11.18 -6.27 15.53
CA LYS A 84 -10.14 -6.21 16.57
C LYS A 84 -10.51 -5.21 17.66
N TYR A 85 -11.03 -4.04 17.30
CA TYR A 85 -11.32 -2.97 18.25
C TYR A 85 -12.67 -3.10 18.96
N GLU A 86 -13.60 -3.92 18.45
CA GLU A 86 -14.86 -4.25 19.16
C GLU A 86 -14.59 -4.82 20.57
N ASN A 87 -13.54 -5.62 20.72
CA ASN A 87 -13.06 -6.12 22.00
C ASN A 87 -11.53 -6.06 22.08
N TYR A 88 -10.94 -4.86 22.01
CA TYR A 88 -9.49 -4.69 21.92
C TYR A 88 -8.68 -5.46 22.97
N VAL A 89 -9.09 -5.38 24.25
CA VAL A 89 -8.37 -6.05 25.36
C VAL A 89 -8.52 -7.58 25.28
N GLY A 90 -9.70 -8.08 24.90
CA GLY A 90 -9.98 -9.51 24.77
C GLY A 90 -9.82 -10.07 23.36
N ALA A 91 -9.29 -9.30 22.40
CA ALA A 91 -9.12 -9.74 21.03
C ALA A 91 -8.16 -10.92 20.98
N SER A 92 -8.63 -12.03 20.41
CA SER A 92 -7.83 -13.25 20.30
C SER A 92 -6.61 -13.04 19.40
N PRO A 93 -5.55 -13.87 19.53
CA PRO A 93 -4.39 -13.81 18.65
C PRO A 93 -4.75 -13.88 17.16
N GLU A 94 -5.77 -14.65 16.81
CA GLU A 94 -6.26 -14.79 15.43
C GLU A 94 -6.86 -13.49 14.90
N VAL A 95 -7.68 -12.81 15.71
CA VAL A 95 -8.27 -11.50 15.33
C VAL A 95 -7.19 -10.43 15.18
N ARG A 96 -6.18 -10.44 16.05
CA ARG A 96 -5.04 -9.51 15.96
C ARG A 96 -4.23 -9.77 14.69
N ARG A 97 -3.92 -11.03 14.40
CA ARG A 97 -3.24 -11.45 13.18
C ARG A 97 -4.02 -11.09 11.92
N ALA A 98 -5.35 -11.30 11.92
CA ALA A 98 -6.20 -10.94 10.80
C ALA A 98 -6.08 -9.46 10.44
N HIS A 99 -6.04 -8.58 11.45
CA HIS A 99 -5.79 -7.15 11.24
C HIS A 99 -4.38 -6.88 10.71
N GLU A 100 -3.35 -7.43 11.34
CA GLU A 100 -1.95 -7.21 10.95
C GLU A 100 -1.67 -7.66 9.52
N GLU A 101 -2.13 -8.85 9.12
CA GLU A 101 -1.91 -9.35 7.77
C GLU A 101 -2.79 -8.66 6.73
N SER A 102 -4.01 -8.25 7.09
CA SER A 102 -4.84 -7.40 6.21
C SER A 102 -4.23 -6.00 6.02
N GLU A 103 -3.64 -5.41 7.06
CA GLU A 103 -2.92 -4.14 6.99
C GLU A 103 -1.69 -4.25 6.08
N ASN A 104 -0.88 -5.30 6.25
CA ASN A 104 0.26 -5.60 5.38
C ASN A 104 -0.17 -5.70 3.90
N ALA A 105 -1.21 -6.47 3.61
CA ALA A 105 -1.72 -6.62 2.25
C ALA A 105 -2.27 -5.30 1.68
N CYS A 106 -2.96 -4.50 2.49
CA CYS A 106 -3.48 -3.18 2.11
C CYS A 106 -2.35 -2.20 1.78
N TYR A 107 -1.30 -2.14 2.61
CA TYR A 107 -0.18 -1.23 2.43
C TYR A 107 0.65 -1.61 1.20
N LEU A 108 0.90 -2.90 0.99
CA LEU A 108 1.56 -3.36 -0.23
C LEU A 108 0.74 -3.06 -1.50
N ALA A 109 -0.59 -3.17 -1.45
CA ALA A 109 -1.43 -2.77 -2.57
C ALA A 109 -1.34 -1.26 -2.85
N LYS A 110 -1.23 -0.42 -1.82
CA LYS A 110 -0.98 1.02 -1.97
C LYS A 110 0.39 1.29 -2.60
N ALA A 111 1.42 0.50 -2.28
CA ALA A 111 2.73 0.58 -2.93
C ALA A 111 2.60 0.36 -4.45
N ARG A 112 1.87 -0.67 -4.87
CA ARG A 112 1.63 -0.96 -6.30
C ARG A 112 0.81 0.13 -6.98
N VAL A 113 -0.21 0.68 -6.31
CA VAL A 113 -0.99 1.82 -6.84
C VAL A 113 -0.11 3.05 -7.04
N ALA A 114 0.73 3.39 -6.06
CA ALA A 114 1.64 4.52 -6.14
C ALA A 114 2.64 4.35 -7.31
N LEU A 115 3.25 3.18 -7.47
CA LEU A 115 4.12 2.89 -8.61
C LEU A 115 3.36 2.90 -9.95
N ALA A 116 2.11 2.42 -9.99
CA ALA A 116 1.28 2.48 -11.19
C ALA A 116 0.90 3.92 -11.58
N ILE A 117 0.71 4.81 -10.59
CA ILE A 117 0.55 6.24 -10.85
C ILE A 117 1.80 6.76 -11.56
N LEU A 118 3.00 6.46 -11.07
CA LEU A 118 4.25 6.89 -11.73
C LEU A 118 4.38 6.37 -13.17
N LYS A 119 3.97 5.13 -13.44
CA LYS A 119 3.91 4.61 -14.82
C LYS A 119 3.02 5.45 -15.72
N VAL A 120 1.84 5.82 -15.23
CA VAL A 120 0.88 6.71 -15.90
C VAL A 120 1.44 8.15 -16.05
N GLU A 121 2.27 8.60 -15.10
CA GLU A 121 2.96 9.90 -15.14
C GLU A 121 4.17 9.94 -16.08
N GLY A 122 4.61 8.81 -16.65
CA GLY A 122 5.77 8.79 -17.53
C GLY A 122 7.11 8.50 -16.86
N ASP A 123 7.11 8.09 -15.59
CA ASP A 123 8.34 7.78 -14.87
C ASP A 123 9.05 6.56 -15.47
N VAL A 124 10.27 6.77 -15.96
CA VAL A 124 11.05 5.75 -16.67
C VAL A 124 11.39 4.58 -15.75
N GLU A 125 11.79 4.85 -14.51
CA GLU A 125 12.16 3.79 -13.56
C GLU A 125 10.92 2.94 -13.22
N ALA A 126 9.78 3.58 -12.91
CA ALA A 126 8.54 2.88 -12.60
C ALA A 126 8.04 2.02 -13.76
N ARG A 127 8.20 2.47 -15.01
CA ARG A 127 7.79 1.71 -16.22
C ARG A 127 8.59 0.44 -16.44
N THR A 128 9.82 0.36 -15.92
CA THR A 128 10.62 -0.87 -15.99
C THR A 128 10.18 -1.94 -14.99
N LEU A 129 9.39 -1.57 -13.97
CA LEU A 129 8.99 -2.47 -12.91
C LEU A 129 7.84 -3.39 -13.31
N ASP A 130 7.94 -4.65 -12.93
CA ASP A 130 6.85 -5.62 -12.95
C ASP A 130 6.05 -5.51 -11.64
N LEU A 131 4.98 -4.71 -11.66
CA LEU A 131 4.14 -4.48 -10.49
C LEU A 131 3.40 -5.74 -10.01
N SER A 132 3.27 -6.76 -10.88
CA SER A 132 2.71 -8.06 -10.49
C SER A 132 3.64 -8.85 -9.57
N ARG A 133 4.94 -8.50 -9.54
CA ARG A 133 5.98 -9.14 -8.72
C ARG A 133 6.42 -8.33 -7.51
N VAL A 134 6.17 -7.02 -7.47
CA VAL A 134 6.48 -6.16 -6.31
C VAL A 134 5.78 -6.70 -5.07
N GLY A 135 6.54 -6.99 -4.01
CA GLY A 135 6.10 -7.60 -2.75
C GLY A 135 6.00 -9.13 -2.75
N ILE A 136 6.34 -9.78 -3.86
CA ILE A 136 6.38 -11.25 -3.99
C ILE A 136 7.82 -11.68 -4.29
N ASP A 137 8.45 -10.99 -5.23
CA ASP A 137 9.84 -11.19 -5.62
C ASP A 137 10.75 -10.20 -4.89
N LEU A 138 11.83 -10.68 -4.29
CA LEU A 138 12.74 -9.83 -3.51
C LEU A 138 13.43 -8.80 -4.40
N ASP A 139 14.02 -9.22 -5.52
CA ASP A 139 14.79 -8.34 -6.40
C ASP A 139 13.92 -7.24 -6.99
N GLU A 140 12.71 -7.59 -7.43
CA GLU A 140 11.76 -6.61 -7.96
C GLU A 140 11.27 -5.63 -6.87
N SER A 141 11.07 -6.13 -5.65
CA SER A 141 10.71 -5.29 -4.50
C SER A 141 11.81 -4.30 -4.13
N GLU A 142 13.07 -4.75 -4.15
CA GLU A 142 14.22 -3.89 -3.86
C GLU A 142 14.45 -2.82 -4.93
N LYS A 143 14.18 -3.13 -6.21
CA LYS A 143 14.17 -2.12 -7.29
C LYS A 143 13.04 -1.11 -7.13
N ALA A 144 11.86 -1.57 -6.71
CA ALA A 144 10.68 -0.73 -6.58
C ALA A 144 10.76 0.26 -5.40
N LEU A 145 11.38 -0.14 -4.29
CA LEU A 145 11.45 0.69 -3.07
C LEU A 145 12.04 2.09 -3.27
N PRO A 146 13.22 2.29 -3.91
CA PRO A 146 13.76 3.63 -4.12
C PRO A 146 12.88 4.50 -5.01
N VAL A 147 12.23 3.93 -6.02
CA VAL A 147 11.28 4.63 -6.90
C VAL A 147 10.09 5.14 -6.08
N LEU A 148 9.54 4.28 -5.21
CA LEU A 148 8.43 4.64 -4.34
C LEU A 148 8.81 5.71 -3.31
N LYS A 149 10.01 5.65 -2.73
CA LYS A 149 10.52 6.68 -1.81
C LYS A 149 10.69 8.05 -2.48
N LYS A 150 11.14 8.11 -3.73
CA LYS A 150 11.20 9.36 -4.50
C LYS A 150 9.80 9.98 -4.66
N MET A 151 8.79 9.15 -4.94
CA MET A 151 7.41 9.60 -5.02
C MET A 151 6.87 10.08 -3.67
N GLU A 152 7.14 9.34 -2.60
CA GLU A 152 6.76 9.73 -1.24
C GLU A 152 7.30 11.13 -0.93
N GLU A 153 8.60 11.37 -1.10
CA GLU A 153 9.21 12.66 -0.78
C GLU A 153 8.64 13.79 -1.65
N LYS A 154 8.49 13.57 -2.97
CA LYS A 154 7.84 14.52 -3.88
C LYS A 154 6.46 14.94 -3.37
N TYR A 155 5.61 13.97 -3.01
CA TYR A 155 4.25 14.26 -2.58
C TYR A 155 4.16 14.72 -1.13
N ARG A 156 5.14 14.40 -0.29
CA ARG A 156 5.30 14.96 1.06
C ARG A 156 5.59 16.46 0.99
N GLU A 157 6.57 16.86 0.18
CA GLU A 157 6.88 18.29 -0.03
C GLU A 157 5.65 19.04 -0.56
N LEU A 158 5.01 18.51 -1.61
CA LEU A 158 3.78 19.11 -2.14
C LEU A 158 2.69 19.17 -1.06
N ALA A 159 2.49 18.12 -0.26
CA ALA A 159 1.49 18.11 0.80
C ALA A 159 1.79 19.13 1.91
N LEU A 160 3.06 19.40 2.23
CA LEU A 160 3.47 20.38 3.25
C LEU A 160 3.31 21.82 2.75
N PHE A 161 3.71 22.10 1.51
CA PHE A 161 3.82 23.47 1.00
C PHE A 161 2.64 23.92 0.13
N THR A 162 1.74 23.02 -0.26
CA THR A 162 0.53 23.43 -1.00
C THR A 162 -0.44 24.17 -0.09
N GLU A 163 -0.82 25.39 -0.48
CA GLU A 163 -1.81 26.21 0.22
C GLU A 163 -3.17 25.52 0.36
N SER A 164 -3.88 25.79 1.46
CA SER A 164 -5.20 25.18 1.74
C SER A 164 -6.28 25.54 0.71
N ALA A 165 -6.11 26.65 -0.02
CA ALA A 165 -7.04 27.07 -1.07
C ALA A 165 -6.81 26.34 -2.41
N ASN A 166 -5.75 25.54 -2.55
CA ASN A 166 -5.47 24.81 -3.77
C ASN A 166 -6.54 23.71 -4.01
N PRO A 167 -7.22 23.68 -5.17
CA PRO A 167 -8.28 22.70 -5.45
C PRO A 167 -7.78 21.25 -5.46
N ASP A 168 -6.48 21.02 -5.68
CA ASP A 168 -5.87 19.71 -5.69
C ASP A 168 -5.21 19.31 -4.36
N LYS A 169 -5.32 20.14 -3.30
CA LYS A 169 -4.73 19.83 -1.99
C LYS A 169 -5.13 18.44 -1.49
N ALA A 170 -6.40 18.08 -1.60
CA ALA A 170 -6.90 16.76 -1.20
C ALA A 170 -6.29 15.63 -2.03
N LYS A 171 -6.12 15.82 -3.34
CA LYS A 171 -5.48 14.85 -4.23
C LYS A 171 -4.02 14.64 -3.88
N ILE A 172 -3.30 15.72 -3.62
CA ILE A 172 -1.90 15.69 -3.20
C ILE A 172 -1.76 14.94 -1.86
N SER A 173 -2.59 15.28 -0.87
CA SER A 173 -2.60 14.59 0.43
C SER A 173 -2.93 13.10 0.31
N ASN A 174 -3.87 12.74 -0.57
CA ASN A 174 -4.19 11.34 -0.84
C ASN A 174 -3.03 10.60 -1.51
N THR A 175 -2.39 11.22 -2.51
CA THR A 175 -1.22 10.63 -3.18
C THR A 175 -0.06 10.45 -2.21
N TYR A 176 0.19 11.42 -1.33
CA TYR A 176 1.15 11.28 -0.24
C TYR A 176 0.80 10.13 0.70
N LYS A 177 -0.47 10.05 1.18
CA LYS A 177 -0.94 9.00 2.10
C LYS A 177 -0.74 7.59 1.52
N ILE A 178 -0.97 7.39 0.22
CA ILE A 178 -0.75 6.07 -0.39
C ILE A 178 0.74 5.77 -0.60
N ALA A 179 1.56 6.78 -0.89
CA ALA A 179 2.99 6.61 -1.06
C ALA A 179 3.65 6.23 0.28
N THR A 180 3.37 6.97 1.36
CA THR A 180 3.90 6.66 2.70
C THR A 180 3.47 5.26 3.19
N ASN A 181 2.17 4.94 3.13
CA ASN A 181 1.72 3.59 3.48
C ASN A 181 2.35 2.52 2.58
N GLY A 182 2.56 2.84 1.30
CA GLY A 182 3.23 1.97 0.35
C GLY A 182 4.68 1.69 0.71
N VAL A 183 5.46 2.72 1.05
CA VAL A 183 6.85 2.60 1.52
C VAL A 183 6.89 1.71 2.75
N ASP A 184 6.08 2.03 3.77
CA ASP A 184 6.01 1.26 5.01
C ASP A 184 5.69 -0.22 4.75
N GLY A 185 4.70 -0.49 3.89
CA GLY A 185 4.31 -1.86 3.54
C GLY A 185 5.40 -2.62 2.79
N LEU A 186 6.01 -1.99 1.79
CA LEU A 186 7.04 -2.61 0.97
C LEU A 186 8.32 -2.87 1.78
N GLU A 187 8.72 -1.98 2.69
CA GLU A 187 9.84 -2.20 3.60
C GLU A 187 9.61 -3.39 4.52
N ARG A 188 8.40 -3.51 5.10
CA ARG A 188 8.04 -4.67 5.94
C ARG A 188 8.13 -5.98 5.16
N VAL A 189 7.63 -6.00 3.92
CA VAL A 189 7.66 -7.19 3.07
C VAL A 189 9.08 -7.55 2.64
N ILE A 190 9.89 -6.58 2.23
CA ILE A 190 11.32 -6.82 1.91
C ILE A 190 12.04 -7.42 3.11
N LYS A 191 11.78 -6.94 4.32
CA LYS A 191 12.36 -7.51 5.55
C LYS A 191 11.95 -8.98 5.73
N LYS A 192 10.66 -9.32 5.56
CA LYS A 192 10.17 -10.71 5.61
C LYS A 192 10.85 -11.58 4.55
N LEU A 193 10.90 -11.12 3.30
CA LEU A 193 11.53 -11.84 2.17
C LEU A 193 13.02 -12.09 2.40
N LYS A 194 13.78 -11.10 2.90
CA LYS A 194 15.20 -11.27 3.28
C LYS A 194 15.40 -12.28 4.40
N ALA A 195 14.49 -12.29 5.38
CA ALA A 195 14.49 -13.25 6.46
C ALA A 195 13.98 -14.65 6.05
N LYS A 196 13.51 -14.82 4.79
CA LYS A 196 12.82 -16.02 4.30
C LYS A 196 11.59 -16.37 5.13
N GLU A 197 10.95 -15.35 5.69
CA GLU A 197 9.67 -15.45 6.38
C GLU A 197 8.52 -15.34 5.36
N GLU A 198 7.41 -16.01 5.66
CA GLU A 198 6.22 -15.96 4.82
C GLU A 198 5.61 -14.54 4.84
N ALA A 199 5.51 -13.94 3.66
CA ALA A 199 4.90 -12.62 3.47
C ALA A 199 3.39 -12.70 3.26
N TYR A 200 2.84 -13.90 3.02
CA TYR A 200 1.42 -14.16 2.70
C TYR A 200 0.91 -13.35 1.50
N GLU A 201 1.82 -12.89 0.66
CA GLU A 201 1.53 -12.24 -0.62
C GLU A 201 1.81 -13.25 -1.73
N PHE A 202 0.75 -13.85 -2.27
CA PHE A 202 0.89 -14.92 -3.27
C PHE A 202 0.79 -14.42 -4.71
N ASP A 203 0.00 -13.38 -4.94
CA ASP A 203 -0.23 -12.76 -6.24
C ASP A 203 -0.75 -11.32 -6.05
N ALA A 204 -0.39 -10.41 -6.95
CA ALA A 204 -0.81 -9.01 -6.87
C ALA A 204 -2.33 -8.78 -6.91
N TYR A 205 -3.09 -9.75 -7.44
CA TYR A 205 -4.54 -9.77 -7.55
C TYR A 205 -5.22 -10.71 -6.54
N SER A 206 -4.42 -11.37 -5.68
CA SER A 206 -4.96 -12.13 -4.55
C SER A 206 -5.58 -11.18 -3.53
N ILE A 207 -6.73 -11.57 -2.97
CA ILE A 207 -7.39 -10.88 -1.86
C ILE A 207 -7.63 -11.96 -0.80
N LEU A 208 -7.10 -11.78 0.40
CA LEU A 208 -7.22 -12.74 1.48
C LEU A 208 -8.21 -12.25 2.52
N ASP A 209 -9.17 -13.09 2.86
CA ASP A 209 -10.06 -12.91 4.00
C ASP A 209 -9.55 -13.76 5.16
N TRP A 210 -8.94 -13.12 6.15
CA TRP A 210 -8.40 -13.77 7.36
C TRP A 210 -9.50 -14.16 8.37
N ASN A 211 -10.57 -14.77 7.87
CA ASN A 211 -11.76 -15.18 8.62
C ASN A 211 -12.39 -14.01 9.40
N VAL A 212 -12.49 -12.85 8.74
CA VAL A 212 -13.19 -11.69 9.26
C VAL A 212 -14.69 -11.99 9.27
N GLN A 213 -15.39 -11.64 10.34
CA GLN A 213 -16.82 -11.93 10.42
C GLN A 213 -17.59 -11.08 9.41
N ASP A 214 -18.50 -11.73 8.67
CA ASP A 214 -19.35 -11.13 7.63
C ASP A 214 -20.02 -9.82 8.05
N ARG A 215 -20.38 -9.65 9.32
CA ARG A 215 -21.03 -8.42 9.80
C ARG A 215 -20.14 -7.18 9.64
N PHE A 216 -18.83 -7.31 9.86
CA PHE A 216 -17.88 -6.21 9.68
C PHE A 216 -17.62 -5.96 8.21
N ILE A 217 -17.46 -7.02 7.41
CA ILE A 217 -17.28 -6.90 5.95
C ILE A 217 -18.48 -6.18 5.33
N LYS A 218 -19.72 -6.60 5.66
CA LYS A 218 -20.95 -5.98 5.15
C LYS A 218 -21.09 -4.52 5.57
N LYS A 219 -20.76 -4.20 6.83
CA LYS A 219 -20.77 -2.83 7.33
C LYS A 219 -19.81 -1.95 6.55
N ILE A 220 -18.53 -2.31 6.48
CA ILE A 220 -17.51 -1.53 5.77
C ILE A 220 -17.83 -1.44 4.28
N LYS A 221 -18.33 -2.52 3.65
CA LYS A 221 -18.73 -2.51 2.24
C LYS A 221 -19.84 -1.49 1.97
N ALA A 222 -20.81 -1.37 2.89
CA ALA A 222 -21.88 -0.38 2.79
C ALA A 222 -21.37 1.06 2.99
N GLU A 223 -20.44 1.27 3.92
CA GLU A 223 -19.85 2.59 4.23
C GLU A 223 -18.90 3.11 3.14
N HIS A 224 -18.12 2.23 2.52
CA HIS A 224 -17.08 2.62 1.56
C HIS A 224 -17.59 2.76 0.12
N HIS A 225 -18.83 2.36 -0.17
CA HIS A 225 -19.44 2.39 -1.51
C HIS A 225 -18.53 1.76 -2.59
N MET A 226 -18.38 0.43 -2.54
CA MET A 226 -17.66 -0.33 -3.58
C MET A 226 -18.28 -0.10 -4.97
N GLY A 227 -17.44 -0.08 -6.01
CA GLY A 227 -17.89 0.03 -7.39
C GLY A 227 -18.09 -1.33 -8.06
N GLU A 228 -18.61 -1.32 -9.29
CA GLU A 228 -18.87 -2.55 -10.06
C GLU A 228 -17.61 -3.40 -10.28
N ALA A 229 -16.43 -2.78 -10.37
CA ALA A 229 -15.18 -3.48 -10.59
C ALA A 229 -14.75 -4.27 -9.34
N GLU A 230 -14.99 -3.70 -8.15
CA GLU A 230 -14.68 -4.30 -6.86
C GLU A 230 -15.72 -5.36 -6.47
N ASP A 231 -17.00 -5.15 -6.78
CA ASP A 231 -18.10 -6.05 -6.43
C ASP A 231 -18.03 -7.44 -7.06
N GLN A 232 -17.33 -7.57 -8.20
CA GLN A 232 -17.11 -8.86 -8.88
C GLN A 232 -15.89 -9.64 -8.36
N LEU A 233 -15.05 -9.02 -7.53
CA LEU A 233 -13.82 -9.64 -7.03
C LEU A 233 -14.14 -10.59 -5.87
N VAL A 234 -13.37 -11.68 -5.81
CA VAL A 234 -13.55 -12.74 -4.82
C VAL A 234 -12.33 -12.78 -3.92
N ALA A 235 -12.55 -12.83 -2.61
CA ALA A 235 -11.50 -13.08 -1.63
C ALA A 235 -11.38 -14.59 -1.37
N SER A 236 -10.14 -15.05 -1.18
CA SER A 236 -9.84 -16.40 -0.71
C SER A 236 -9.89 -16.40 0.82
N LYS A 237 -10.72 -17.28 1.38
CA LYS A 237 -10.88 -17.39 2.83
C LYS A 237 -9.72 -18.17 3.44
N ILE A 238 -9.14 -17.62 4.50
CA ILE A 238 -8.07 -18.23 5.30
C ILE A 238 -8.63 -18.55 6.68
N ASP A 239 -9.15 -19.77 6.83
CA ASP A 239 -9.66 -20.25 8.12
C ASP A 239 -8.52 -20.66 9.07
N LYS A 240 -7.42 -21.19 8.51
CA LYS A 240 -6.24 -21.69 9.25
C LYS A 240 -4.95 -21.30 8.54
N PRO A 241 -4.08 -20.47 9.14
CA PRO A 241 -2.82 -20.06 8.53
C PRO A 241 -1.83 -21.21 8.25
N GLU A 242 -1.96 -22.32 8.98
CA GLU A 242 -1.13 -23.52 8.81
C GLU A 242 -1.54 -24.41 7.63
N ASP A 243 -2.74 -24.22 7.07
CA ASP A 243 -3.30 -25.02 5.97
C ASP A 243 -3.72 -24.12 4.79
N ILE A 244 -2.81 -23.22 4.40
CA ILE A 244 -3.05 -22.30 3.29
C ILE A 244 -2.97 -23.07 1.96
N LYS A 245 -4.11 -23.13 1.28
CA LYS A 245 -4.23 -23.71 -0.06
C LYS A 245 -3.76 -22.75 -1.14
N LYS A 246 -2.45 -22.61 -1.27
CA LYS A 246 -1.81 -21.67 -2.21
C LYS A 246 -2.32 -21.79 -3.65
N ASP A 247 -2.52 -23.00 -4.16
CA ASP A 247 -2.98 -23.21 -5.54
C ASP A 247 -4.41 -22.68 -5.76
N GLU A 248 -5.30 -22.82 -4.77
CA GLU A 248 -6.65 -22.25 -4.83
C GLU A 248 -6.61 -20.72 -4.81
N ILE A 249 -5.74 -20.13 -3.98
CA ILE A 249 -5.54 -18.67 -3.91
C ILE A 249 -5.03 -18.13 -5.25
N LEU A 250 -4.03 -18.78 -5.85
CA LEU A 250 -3.47 -18.37 -7.14
C LEU A 250 -4.51 -18.47 -8.27
N LYS A 251 -5.39 -19.48 -8.22
CA LYS A 251 -6.51 -19.60 -9.15
C LYS A 251 -7.49 -18.42 -9.01
N VAL A 252 -7.92 -18.12 -7.79
CA VAL A 252 -8.83 -16.97 -7.53
C VAL A 252 -8.19 -15.65 -7.93
N ALA A 253 -6.90 -15.47 -7.67
CA ALA A 253 -6.16 -14.28 -8.07
C ALA A 253 -6.16 -14.09 -9.59
N ARG A 254 -5.94 -15.17 -10.36
CA ARG A 254 -6.04 -15.15 -11.83
C ARG A 254 -7.44 -14.79 -12.31
N GLU A 255 -8.48 -15.37 -11.71
CA GLU A 255 -9.87 -15.03 -12.03
C GLU A 255 -10.18 -13.55 -11.75
N ASN A 256 -9.67 -12.99 -10.64
CA ASN A 256 -9.79 -11.56 -10.32
C ASN A 256 -9.07 -10.68 -11.34
N GLN A 257 -7.85 -11.07 -11.73
CA GLN A 257 -7.06 -10.37 -12.75
C GLN A 257 -7.82 -10.32 -14.08
N GLU A 258 -8.35 -11.46 -14.54
CA GLU A 258 -9.13 -11.56 -15.78
C GLU A 258 -10.38 -10.67 -15.76
N LYS A 259 -11.13 -10.66 -14.64
CA LYS A 259 -12.29 -9.79 -14.45
C LYS A 259 -11.93 -8.30 -14.54
N LEU A 260 -10.79 -7.90 -13.98
CA LEU A 260 -10.34 -6.51 -13.99
C LEU A 260 -9.81 -6.08 -15.36
N LEU A 261 -9.03 -6.93 -16.03
CA LEU A 261 -8.56 -6.68 -17.39
C LEU A 261 -9.74 -6.49 -18.35
N LYS A 262 -10.75 -7.38 -18.27
CA LYS A 262 -11.99 -7.26 -19.05
C LYS A 262 -12.75 -5.97 -18.74
N LYS A 263 -12.80 -5.55 -17.47
CA LYS A 263 -13.52 -4.33 -17.05
C LYS A 263 -12.81 -3.04 -17.47
N HIS A 264 -11.47 -3.05 -17.50
CA HIS A 264 -10.67 -1.85 -17.73
C HIS A 264 -10.02 -1.76 -19.11
N GLY A 265 -10.24 -2.76 -19.97
CA GLY A 265 -9.77 -2.77 -21.37
C GLY A 265 -8.30 -3.15 -21.53
N GLY A 266 -7.72 -3.90 -20.58
CA GLY A 266 -6.38 -4.47 -20.74
C GLY A 266 -6.46 -5.72 -21.62
N SER A 267 -5.62 -5.80 -22.66
CA SER A 267 -5.69 -6.89 -23.65
C SER A 267 -4.84 -8.12 -23.31
N ASP A 268 -3.90 -8.02 -22.37
CA ASP A 268 -2.98 -9.12 -22.05
C ASP A 268 -2.93 -9.41 -20.55
N ILE A 269 -3.04 -10.70 -20.19
CA ILE A 269 -2.60 -11.20 -18.89
C ILE A 269 -1.07 -11.21 -18.95
N PRO A 270 -0.34 -10.43 -18.13
CA PRO A 270 1.10 -10.62 -17.98
C PRO A 270 1.32 -12.08 -17.61
N THR A 271 1.84 -12.86 -18.57
CA THR A 271 2.20 -14.24 -18.30
C THR A 271 3.38 -14.19 -17.34
N PRO A 272 3.32 -14.83 -16.16
CA PRO A 272 4.46 -14.87 -15.27
C PRO A 272 5.66 -15.39 -16.06
N LYS A 273 6.72 -14.60 -16.17
CA LYS A 273 8.00 -15.12 -16.67
C LYS A 273 8.34 -16.33 -15.78
N PRO A 274 8.63 -17.51 -16.37
CA PRO A 274 8.98 -18.69 -15.58
C PRO A 274 10.08 -18.34 -14.58
N GLN A 275 9.91 -18.75 -13.32
CA GLN A 275 11.01 -18.72 -12.36
C GLN A 275 12.19 -19.49 -12.98
N GLU A 276 13.28 -18.78 -13.29
CA GLU A 276 14.55 -19.45 -13.50
C GLU A 276 14.88 -20.18 -12.20
N LYS A 277 14.89 -21.52 -12.28
CA LYS A 277 15.43 -22.37 -11.22
C LYS A 277 16.82 -21.85 -10.85
N PRO A 278 17.21 -21.87 -9.56
CA PRO A 278 18.60 -21.63 -9.19
C PRO A 278 19.48 -22.59 -9.99
N GLU A 279 20.37 -22.04 -10.82
CA GLU A 279 21.39 -22.84 -11.47
C GLU A 279 22.21 -23.52 -10.36
N THR A 280 22.14 -24.86 -10.33
CA THR A 280 23.09 -25.69 -9.60
C THR A 280 24.51 -25.29 -10.04
N PRO A 281 25.44 -25.01 -9.10
CA PRO A 281 26.81 -24.68 -9.46
C PRO A 281 27.42 -25.85 -10.25
N LYS A 282 27.87 -25.60 -11.48
CA LYS A 282 28.71 -26.55 -12.20
C LYS A 282 30.08 -26.56 -11.55
N GLU A 283 30.37 -27.70 -10.94
CA GLU A 283 31.65 -28.16 -10.44
C GLU A 283 32.73 -28.12 -11.56
N ASP A 284 33.97 -27.91 -11.11
CA ASP A 284 35.17 -27.61 -11.87
C ASP A 284 35.44 -28.47 -13.12
N ALA A 285 35.83 -27.78 -14.20
CA ALA A 285 36.57 -28.38 -15.32
C ALA A 285 37.84 -27.56 -15.62
N LYS A 286 38.88 -27.81 -14.81
CA LYS A 286 40.30 -27.95 -15.15
C LYS A 286 40.78 -27.31 -16.49
N PRO A 287 41.66 -26.29 -16.48
CA PRO A 287 42.42 -25.93 -17.67
C PRO A 287 43.64 -26.86 -17.83
N ALA A 288 43.82 -27.38 -19.04
CA ALA A 288 45.03 -28.09 -19.48
C ALA A 288 45.95 -27.14 -20.28
N PRO A 289 47.26 -27.46 -20.39
CA PRO A 289 48.34 -26.47 -20.32
C PRO A 289 49.00 -26.16 -21.67
N GLU A 290 49.62 -24.99 -21.81
CA GLU A 290 50.80 -24.79 -22.67
C GLU A 290 51.73 -23.67 -22.14
N LYS A 291 53.03 -23.96 -22.19
CA LYS A 291 54.23 -23.22 -21.71
C LYS A 291 55.03 -22.74 -22.96
N PRO A 292 56.18 -22.03 -22.86
CA PRO A 292 56.52 -20.81 -22.12
C PRO A 292 57.30 -19.79 -23.00
N LYS A 293 57.54 -18.56 -22.51
CA LYS A 293 58.76 -17.80 -22.86
C LYS A 293 59.27 -17.04 -21.63
N ALA A 294 60.57 -17.16 -21.40
CA ALA A 294 61.32 -16.64 -20.27
C ALA A 294 62.21 -15.45 -20.71
N GLU A 295 62.38 -14.47 -19.82
CA GLU A 295 63.64 -13.77 -19.48
C GLU A 295 63.32 -12.85 -18.28
N SER A 296 63.88 -13.11 -17.08
CA SER A 296 65.11 -12.49 -16.52
C SER A 296 64.90 -10.99 -16.26
N ASP A 297 64.84 -10.44 -15.04
CA ASP A 297 65.90 -10.43 -14.03
C ASP A 297 65.39 -10.21 -12.58
N LYS A 298 66.13 -10.77 -11.62
CA LYS A 298 66.12 -10.51 -10.17
C LYS A 298 67.46 -9.82 -9.81
N PRO A 299 67.64 -9.08 -8.68
CA PRO A 299 67.71 -9.67 -7.32
C PRO A 299 66.97 -8.84 -6.23
N LYS A 300 66.29 -9.46 -5.23
CA LYS A 300 66.73 -9.84 -3.85
C LYS A 300 66.90 -8.60 -2.92
N VAL A 301 66.26 -8.49 -1.74
CA VAL A 301 66.62 -9.16 -0.46
C VAL A 301 65.50 -8.98 0.61
N ASP A 302 65.15 -10.07 1.29
CA ASP A 302 64.84 -10.35 2.73
C ASP A 302 64.36 -9.20 3.65
N THR A 303 63.38 -9.37 4.56
CA THR A 303 63.48 -10.23 5.78
C THR A 303 62.12 -10.33 6.52
N GLU A 304 61.77 -11.57 6.90
CA GLU A 304 61.13 -12.03 8.16
C GLU A 304 60.76 -10.99 9.26
N ASN A 305 59.57 -11.06 9.87
CA ASN A 305 59.30 -11.91 11.07
C ASN A 305 57.91 -11.69 11.72
N LYS A 306 57.23 -12.82 11.93
CA LYS A 306 56.47 -13.28 13.12
C LYS A 306 55.49 -12.38 13.91
N ALA A 307 54.26 -12.92 14.01
CA ALA A 307 53.33 -12.79 15.14
C ALA A 307 53.94 -13.28 16.49
N PRO A 308 53.28 -12.99 17.63
CA PRO A 308 52.40 -14.04 18.17
C PRO A 308 51.13 -13.57 18.91
N GLU A 309 50.21 -14.52 19.04
CA GLU A 309 49.00 -14.54 19.87
C GLU A 309 49.27 -14.56 21.40
N THR A 310 48.23 -14.23 22.19
CA THR A 310 47.79 -14.82 23.50
C THR A 310 46.75 -13.88 24.14
N LYS A 311 45.75 -14.22 24.98
CA LYS A 311 45.08 -15.44 25.46
C LYS A 311 43.81 -14.99 26.23
N ASP A 312 42.90 -15.92 26.48
CA ASP A 312 41.64 -15.84 27.26
C ASP A 312 41.71 -15.16 28.63
N GLN A 313 40.60 -14.56 29.07
CA GLN A 313 40.10 -14.71 30.45
C GLN A 313 38.59 -14.45 30.59
N ASP A 314 37.92 -15.50 31.07
CA ASP A 314 36.55 -15.61 31.55
C ASP A 314 36.36 -14.89 32.91
N LYS A 315 35.20 -14.27 33.18
CA LYS A 315 34.69 -13.90 34.53
C LYS A 315 33.27 -13.34 34.50
N ASP A 316 32.32 -14.20 34.87
CA ASP A 316 30.99 -13.87 35.36
C ASP A 316 31.00 -13.17 36.75
N LYS A 317 29.93 -12.38 37.00
CA LYS A 317 29.39 -11.80 38.26
C LYS A 317 29.84 -10.40 38.71
N VAL A 318 28.97 -9.38 38.54
CA VAL A 318 28.47 -8.42 39.60
C VAL A 318 27.17 -7.71 39.08
N PRO A 319 26.32 -7.03 39.91
CA PRO A 319 24.86 -7.24 40.05
C PRO A 319 23.97 -6.18 39.32
N PRO A 320 22.63 -6.33 39.26
CA PRO A 320 21.77 -5.33 38.62
C PRO A 320 21.71 -4.03 39.45
N ALA A 321 22.02 -2.90 38.81
CA ALA A 321 21.91 -1.57 39.39
C ALA A 321 20.44 -1.17 39.60
N LYS A 322 20.15 -0.62 40.78
CA LYS A 322 18.84 -0.04 41.15
C LYS A 322 18.50 1.12 40.23
N SER A 323 17.32 1.09 39.62
CA SER A 323 16.71 2.23 38.93
C SER A 323 16.34 3.35 39.91
N PRO A 324 16.64 4.64 39.63
CA PRO A 324 16.17 5.73 40.48
C PRO A 324 14.67 5.97 40.26
N GLN A 325 13.89 5.93 41.34
CA GLN A 325 12.51 6.42 41.34
C GLN A 325 12.51 7.95 41.27
N ILE A 326 12.25 8.50 40.10
CA ILE A 326 11.96 9.94 39.93
C ILE A 326 10.48 10.14 40.30
N SER A 327 10.23 10.84 41.41
CA SER A 327 8.88 11.28 41.79
C SER A 327 8.48 12.50 40.95
N TRP A 328 7.50 12.34 40.07
CA TRP A 328 6.96 13.42 39.25
C TRP A 328 5.83 14.14 40.01
N SER A 329 6.17 15.25 40.68
CA SER A 329 5.16 16.18 41.20
C SER A 329 4.82 17.24 40.13
N PRO A 330 3.56 17.73 40.06
CA PRO A 330 3.12 18.69 39.04
C PRO A 330 3.92 20.00 38.99
N THR A 331 4.67 20.30 40.06
CA THR A 331 5.52 21.48 40.19
C THR A 331 6.74 21.44 39.27
N THR A 332 7.32 20.27 39.00
CA THR A 332 8.53 20.13 38.17
C THR A 332 8.25 20.00 36.67
N TRP A 333 7.00 20.09 36.25
CA TRP A 333 6.64 19.90 34.85
C TRP A 333 7.01 21.10 33.97
N PRO A 334 7.59 20.86 32.78
CA PRO A 334 7.83 21.90 31.79
C PRO A 334 6.50 22.49 31.30
N ALA A 335 6.54 23.77 30.90
CA ALA A 335 5.36 24.59 30.66
C ALA A 335 4.39 24.02 29.61
N TRP A 336 4.91 23.33 28.59
CA TRP A 336 4.10 22.69 27.55
C TRP A 336 3.23 21.55 28.11
N LEU A 337 3.74 20.80 29.10
CA LEU A 337 3.01 19.70 29.73
C LEU A 337 1.87 20.23 30.63
N LYS A 338 2.11 21.36 31.31
CA LYS A 338 1.09 22.05 32.11
C LYS A 338 -0.06 22.57 31.24
N ALA A 339 0.26 23.08 30.04
CA ALA A 339 -0.74 23.57 29.07
C ALA A 339 -1.66 22.45 28.55
N ILE A 340 -1.12 21.24 28.32
CA ILE A 340 -1.90 20.08 27.88
C ILE A 340 -2.88 19.62 28.97
N VAL A 341 -2.46 19.67 30.24
CA VAL A 341 -3.29 19.24 31.37
C VAL A 341 -4.42 20.23 31.67
N SER A 342 -4.19 21.54 31.48
CA SER A 342 -5.22 22.57 31.69
C SER A 342 -6.31 22.59 30.62
N LEU A 343 -6.06 22.01 29.43
CA LEU A 343 -7.00 22.02 28.30
C LEU A 343 -7.93 20.78 28.22
N GLY A 344 -7.92 19.93 29.25
CA GLY A 344 -8.94 18.90 29.44
C GLY A 344 -8.59 17.54 28.83
N GLY A 345 -8.09 16.64 29.67
CA GLY A 345 -8.07 15.20 29.37
C GLY A 345 -6.90 14.45 29.98
N VAL A 346 -7.03 14.06 31.26
CA VAL A 346 -6.06 13.15 31.94
C VAL A 346 -5.90 11.81 31.19
N GLY A 347 -6.86 11.42 30.35
CA GLY A 347 -6.81 10.19 29.54
C GLY A 347 -5.83 10.20 28.36
N LEU A 348 -5.39 11.37 27.88
CA LEU A 348 -4.46 11.48 26.73
C LEU A 348 -2.99 11.29 27.14
N LEU A 349 -2.68 11.41 28.44
CA LEU A 349 -1.31 11.36 28.96
C LEU A 349 -0.75 9.94 29.13
N ALA A 350 -1.59 8.93 29.41
CA ALA A 350 -1.10 7.56 29.59
C ALA A 350 -0.50 6.97 28.28
N GLY A 351 -1.06 7.36 27.12
CA GLY A 351 -0.57 6.96 25.80
C GLY A 351 0.68 7.74 25.36
N LEU A 352 0.72 9.06 25.58
CA LEU A 352 1.86 9.90 25.16
C LEU A 352 3.14 9.63 25.96
N VAL A 353 3.02 9.28 27.25
CA VAL A 353 4.20 8.96 28.09
C VAL A 353 4.91 7.69 27.60
N HIS A 354 4.18 6.69 27.09
CA HIS A 354 4.78 5.46 26.55
C HIS A 354 5.46 5.68 25.20
N ILE A 355 5.01 6.68 24.42
CA ILE A 355 5.54 6.99 23.09
C ILE A 355 6.82 7.86 23.17
N LEU A 356 6.93 8.72 24.19
CA LEU A 356 8.05 9.68 24.31
C LEU A 356 9.22 9.19 25.19
N LEU A 357 9.04 8.10 25.94
CA LEU A 357 10.08 7.48 26.78
C LEU A 357 11.41 7.14 26.08
N PRO A 358 11.46 6.73 24.80
CA PRO A 358 12.73 6.46 24.12
C PRO A 358 13.42 7.70 23.54
N PHE A 359 12.79 8.89 23.58
CA PHE A 359 13.31 10.12 22.97
C PHE A 359 13.76 11.18 23.97
N LEU A 360 13.75 10.87 25.27
CA LEU A 360 14.28 11.76 26.31
C LEU A 360 15.77 11.43 26.57
N PRO A 361 16.66 12.44 26.61
CA PRO A 361 18.06 12.22 26.95
C PRO A 361 18.17 11.69 28.39
N ARG A 362 19.06 10.72 28.59
CA ARG A 362 19.32 10.08 29.89
C ARG A 362 19.97 11.03 30.89
#